data_AF-A0A6L9KET3-F1
#
_entry.id   AF-A0A6L9KET3-F1
#
_cell.length_a   1.000
_cell.length_b   1.000
_cell.length_c   1.000
_cell.angle_alpha   90.00
_cell.angle_beta   90.00
_cell.angle_gamma   90.00
#
_symmetry.space_group_name_H-M   'P 1'
#
loop_
_entity.id
_entity.type
_entity.pdbx_description
1 polymer ?
#
loop_
_entity_poly.entity_id
_entity_poly.type
_entity_poly.pdbx_seq_one_letter_code
_entity_poly.pdbx_strand_id
1 'polypeptide(L)'
;MSIINNLNEKQKASVLSEAKRVLVLAGAGSGKTKTVISKLLHLVSEKSVKSSSILAITFTKNAANEMTDRLLISSDLTCEYETFIQNKFTTPSQKDLERKKRISNEPWISNLTIKTFHSLCYKILRDNGNPVFDNKFKLITDNTAEDVDLKNHELISVEKPKEILGKMLILACKNRDYILKLKRYILDFYVDKVAIEREIKLYTNEGQTTYTTLKGEKVKSKSERDIADWLYRHNIKYVYEKVTNFKDFNFKPDFFIPQANLYLEHVTDKSYKMADKERQFVEGGKNCAVTYESIMNNSILFNLAMERIVKGKISEEITANISLSYEEEFNRYHNKVDEFLKMTMRLQSMIKGEDLDLDMLLWINQLMMCHSFQ
;
A
#
# COMPACT_ATOMS: atom_id res chain seq x y z
N MET A 1 14.74 25.44 31.54
CA MET A 1 13.95 25.72 32.77
C MET A 1 12.81 24.71 32.84
N SER A 2 12.59 24.07 34.00
CA SER A 2 11.53 23.06 34.17
C SER A 2 10.16 23.65 33.77
N ILE A 3 9.60 23.12 32.67
CA ILE A 3 8.28 23.45 32.11
C ILE A 3 7.16 23.32 33.16
N ILE A 4 7.43 22.52 34.20
CA ILE A 4 6.49 22.08 35.23
C ILE A 4 6.43 23.03 36.43
N ASN A 5 7.44 23.88 36.64
CA ASN A 5 7.57 24.70 37.86
C ASN A 5 6.44 25.74 38.02
N ASN A 6 5.86 26.20 36.91
CA ASN A 6 4.80 27.22 36.90
C ASN A 6 3.38 26.63 36.77
N LEU A 7 3.19 25.35 37.08
CA LEU A 7 1.90 24.65 37.05
C LEU A 7 1.39 24.38 38.46
N ASN A 8 0.07 24.42 38.66
CA ASN A 8 -0.52 23.93 39.91
C ASN A 8 -0.53 22.39 39.95
N GLU A 9 -0.77 21.81 41.13
CA GLU A 9 -0.72 20.34 41.32
C GLU A 9 -1.63 19.55 40.38
N LYS A 10 -2.84 20.05 40.08
CA LYS A 10 -3.75 19.38 39.12
C LYS A 10 -3.26 19.45 37.68
N GLN A 11 -2.68 20.57 37.29
CA GLN A 11 -2.06 20.75 35.98
C GLN A 11 -0.82 19.87 35.83
N LYS A 12 0.05 19.81 36.87
CA LYS A 12 1.20 18.91 36.91
C LYS A 12 0.77 17.46 36.78
N ALA A 13 -0.24 17.03 37.54
CA ALA A 13 -0.77 15.67 37.45
C ALA A 13 -1.27 15.34 36.03
N SER A 14 -1.94 16.30 35.37
CA SER A 14 -2.39 16.15 33.98
C SER A 14 -1.22 16.07 32.99
N VAL A 15 -0.17 16.87 33.21
CA VAL A 15 1.03 16.91 32.35
C VAL A 15 1.88 15.65 32.51
N LEU A 16 2.06 15.16 33.73
CA LEU A 16 2.92 14.03 34.05
C LEU A 16 2.24 12.67 33.91
N SER A 17 0.91 12.64 33.78
CA SER A 17 0.16 11.38 33.64
C SER A 17 0.65 10.54 32.45
N GLU A 18 0.91 9.27 32.73
CA GLU A 18 1.27 8.24 31.75
C GLU A 18 0.06 7.38 31.32
N ALA A 19 -1.13 7.69 31.82
CA ALA A 19 -2.33 6.98 31.43
C ALA A 19 -2.58 7.12 29.92
N LYS A 20 -2.96 6.02 29.27
CA LYS A 20 -3.25 6.00 27.82
C LYS A 20 -4.33 6.99 27.39
N ARG A 21 -5.28 7.29 28.30
CA ARG A 21 -6.39 8.23 28.09
C ARG A 21 -6.54 9.09 29.33
N VAL A 22 -6.55 10.40 29.14
CA VAL A 22 -6.71 11.37 30.23
C VAL A 22 -7.79 12.37 29.84
N LEU A 23 -8.80 12.52 30.70
CA LEU A 23 -9.82 13.55 30.58
C LEU A 23 -9.53 14.65 31.61
N VAL A 24 -9.31 15.88 31.13
CA VAL A 24 -9.05 17.04 32.00
C VAL A 24 -10.28 17.94 31.99
N LEU A 25 -10.97 18.02 33.13
CA LEU A 25 -12.09 18.94 33.33
C LEU A 25 -11.56 20.29 33.82
N ALA A 26 -11.84 21.36 33.09
CA ALA A 26 -11.21 22.64 33.34
C ALA A 26 -12.16 23.83 33.08
N GLY A 27 -12.39 24.63 34.12
CA GLY A 27 -13.23 25.83 34.06
C GLY A 27 -12.62 26.97 33.22
N ALA A 28 -13.34 28.08 33.09
CA ALA A 28 -12.77 29.32 32.54
C ALA A 28 -11.57 29.80 33.38
N GLY A 29 -10.57 30.42 32.75
CA GLY A 29 -9.38 30.95 33.45
C GLY A 29 -8.40 29.92 34.04
N SER A 30 -8.73 28.63 34.06
CA SER A 30 -7.93 27.56 34.70
C SER A 30 -6.59 27.21 34.02
N GLY A 31 -6.16 27.95 32.99
CA GLY A 31 -4.91 27.68 32.28
C GLY A 31 -4.95 26.45 31.38
N LYS A 32 -6.11 26.12 30.77
CA LYS A 32 -6.28 25.00 29.82
C LYS A 32 -5.17 24.93 28.77
N THR A 33 -5.00 26.02 28.01
CA THR A 33 -4.00 26.11 26.94
C THR A 33 -2.58 25.94 27.47
N LYS A 34 -2.26 26.55 28.63
CA LYS A 34 -0.97 26.39 29.30
C LYS A 34 -0.69 24.93 29.66
N THR A 35 -1.70 24.22 30.16
CA THR A 35 -1.60 22.80 30.53
C THR A 35 -1.33 21.93 29.31
N VAL A 36 -2.05 22.14 28.21
CA VAL A 36 -1.86 21.41 26.95
C VAL A 36 -0.47 21.64 26.37
N ILE A 37 -0.01 22.89 26.30
CA ILE A 37 1.33 23.23 25.79
C ILE A 37 2.43 22.62 26.67
N SER A 38 2.26 22.67 27.98
CA SER A 38 3.21 22.06 28.91
C SER A 38 3.28 20.54 28.72
N LYS A 39 2.14 19.88 28.42
CA LYS A 39 2.12 18.45 28.05
C LYS A 39 2.87 18.20 26.74
N LEU A 40 2.68 19.03 25.72
CA LEU A 40 3.40 18.89 24.45
C LEU A 40 4.92 18.99 24.65
N LEU A 41 5.36 20.01 25.38
CA LEU A 41 6.79 20.21 25.70
C LEU A 41 7.34 19.05 26.54
N HIS A 42 6.61 18.58 27.55
CA HIS A 42 7.01 17.41 28.35
C HIS A 42 7.16 16.14 27.48
N LEU A 43 6.24 15.90 26.55
CA LEU A 43 6.31 14.75 25.64
C LEU A 43 7.54 14.82 24.72
N VAL A 44 7.84 15.99 24.17
CA VAL A 44 8.96 16.16 23.23
C VAL A 44 10.30 16.20 23.97
N SER A 45 10.43 17.04 25.00
CA SER A 45 11.69 17.32 25.68
C SER A 45 12.09 16.25 26.70
N GLU A 46 11.14 15.75 27.51
CA GLU A 46 11.45 14.81 28.60
C GLU A 46 11.18 13.35 28.22
N LYS A 47 10.11 13.08 27.47
CA LYS A 47 9.77 11.72 27.02
C LYS A 47 10.37 11.37 25.65
N SER A 48 11.08 12.30 25.01
CA SER A 48 11.70 12.12 23.68
C SER A 48 10.75 11.58 22.62
N VAL A 49 9.46 11.92 22.72
CA VAL A 49 8.46 11.54 21.71
C VAL A 49 8.72 12.34 20.45
N LYS A 50 8.80 11.66 19.31
CA LYS A 50 8.96 12.32 18.00
C LYS A 50 7.79 13.27 17.76
N SER A 51 8.07 14.55 17.47
CA SER A 51 7.04 15.58 17.22
C SER A 51 6.07 15.19 16.11
N SER A 52 6.56 14.48 15.09
CA SER A 52 5.77 13.94 13.98
C SER A 52 4.73 12.89 14.38
N SER A 53 4.83 12.34 15.59
CA SER A 53 3.89 11.36 16.15
C SER A 53 2.83 12.01 17.05
N ILE A 54 2.84 13.35 17.18
CA ILE A 54 1.92 14.09 18.04
C ILE A 54 0.93 14.89 17.19
N LEU A 55 -0.36 14.72 17.48
CA LEU A 55 -1.46 15.44 16.87
C LEU A 55 -2.20 16.25 17.93
N ALA A 56 -2.25 17.56 17.74
CA ALA A 56 -3.03 18.49 18.55
C ALA A 56 -4.13 19.12 17.70
N ILE A 57 -5.39 18.94 18.13
CA ILE A 57 -6.57 19.47 17.45
C ILE A 57 -7.21 20.56 18.29
N THR A 58 -7.65 21.63 17.64
CA THR A 58 -8.42 22.71 18.26
C THR A 58 -9.61 23.12 17.40
N PHE A 59 -10.51 23.93 17.94
CA PHE A 59 -11.74 24.32 17.25
C PHE A 59 -11.53 25.46 16.25
N THR A 60 -10.65 26.43 16.57
CA THR A 60 -10.46 27.65 15.77
C THR A 60 -9.04 27.77 15.23
N LYS A 61 -8.87 28.40 14.06
CA LYS A 61 -7.54 28.70 13.51
C LYS A 61 -6.73 29.59 14.47
N ASN A 62 -7.39 30.57 15.09
CA ASN A 62 -6.76 31.46 16.07
C ASN A 62 -6.18 30.68 17.26
N ALA A 63 -6.89 29.68 17.79
CA ALA A 63 -6.36 28.86 18.86
C ALA A 63 -5.17 27.99 18.41
N ALA A 64 -5.15 27.53 17.15
CA ALA A 64 -4.03 26.76 16.61
C ALA A 64 -2.78 27.64 16.47
N ASN A 65 -2.96 28.85 15.94
CA ASN A 65 -1.92 29.87 15.83
C ASN A 65 -1.40 30.26 17.22
N GLU A 66 -2.29 30.52 18.18
CA GLU A 66 -1.91 30.86 19.55
C GLU A 66 -1.09 29.74 20.23
N MET A 67 -1.49 28.48 20.06
CA MET A 67 -0.72 27.34 20.58
C MET A 67 0.67 27.27 19.96
N THR A 68 0.76 27.54 18.65
CA THR A 68 2.03 27.53 17.91
C THR A 68 2.92 28.69 18.36
N ASP A 69 2.36 29.89 18.50
CA ASP A 69 3.07 31.09 18.95
C ASP A 69 3.68 30.86 20.33
N ARG A 70 2.92 30.27 21.27
CA ARG A 70 3.41 29.95 22.60
C ARG A 70 4.54 28.90 22.59
N LEU A 71 4.53 27.94 21.67
CA LEU A 71 5.63 26.98 21.52
C LEU A 71 6.89 27.68 20.99
N LEU A 72 6.74 28.55 19.99
CA LEU A 72 7.85 29.33 19.43
C LEU A 72 8.45 30.27 20.48
N ILE A 73 7.62 30.94 21.29
CA ILE A 73 8.09 31.76 22.41
C ILE A 73 8.86 30.90 23.41
N SER A 74 8.41 29.67 23.69
CA SER A 74 9.12 28.79 24.63
C SER A 74 10.47 28.29 24.14
N SER A 75 10.69 28.24 22.81
CA SER A 75 11.98 27.92 22.19
C SER A 75 12.88 29.14 21.97
N ASP A 76 12.31 30.34 21.90
CA ASP A 76 13.04 31.57 21.62
C ASP A 76 13.71 32.14 22.89
N LEU A 77 15.03 31.94 22.99
CA LEU A 77 15.85 32.48 24.08
C LEU A 77 16.09 33.99 23.97
N THR A 78 15.87 34.60 22.79
CA THR A 78 16.14 36.03 22.54
C THR A 78 14.96 36.93 22.91
N CYS A 79 13.77 36.35 23.11
CA CYS A 79 12.51 37.06 23.31
C CYS A 79 12.09 37.99 22.15
N GLU A 80 12.76 37.92 21.00
CA GLU A 80 12.45 38.74 19.82
C GLU A 80 11.07 38.39 19.26
N TYR A 81 10.75 37.10 19.19
CA TYR A 81 9.50 36.63 18.61
C TYR A 81 8.29 37.06 19.44
N GLU A 82 8.40 36.95 20.77
CA GLU A 82 7.35 37.40 21.69
C GLU A 82 7.07 38.90 21.51
N THR A 83 8.14 39.70 21.43
CA THR A 83 8.07 41.14 21.21
C THR A 83 7.38 41.47 19.88
N PHE A 84 7.71 40.73 18.81
CA PHE A 84 7.11 40.93 17.49
C PHE A 84 5.61 40.59 17.45
N ILE A 85 5.21 39.45 18.03
CA ILE A 85 3.81 38.99 18.01
C ILE A 85 2.92 39.84 18.91
N GLN A 86 3.43 40.33 20.04
CA GLN A 86 2.68 41.20 20.96
C GLN A 86 2.58 42.65 20.48
N ASN A 87 3.41 43.06 19.51
CA ASN A 87 3.36 44.40 18.95
C ASN A 87 1.97 44.69 18.32
N LYS A 88 1.35 45.78 18.77
CA LYS A 88 0.03 46.25 18.34
C LYS A 88 0.03 46.86 16.93
N PHE A 89 1.19 47.32 16.46
CA PHE A 89 1.35 47.92 15.13
C PHE A 89 1.57 46.88 14.02
N THR A 90 1.87 45.63 14.39
CA THR A 90 2.05 44.53 13.43
C THR A 90 0.70 44.01 12.96
N THR A 91 0.48 44.01 11.65
CA THR A 91 -0.76 43.49 11.04
C THR A 91 -0.88 41.96 11.19
N PRO A 92 -2.10 41.39 11.16
CA PRO A 92 -2.27 39.93 11.20
C PRO A 92 -1.48 39.18 10.13
N SER A 93 -1.42 39.71 8.90
CA SER A 93 -0.66 39.11 7.79
C SER A 93 0.85 39.07 8.07
N GLN A 94 1.40 40.14 8.65
CA GLN A 94 2.81 40.17 9.07
C GLN A 94 3.12 39.18 10.19
N LYS A 95 2.19 39.02 11.16
CA LYS A 95 2.32 38.01 12.23
C LYS A 95 2.32 36.60 11.66
N ASP A 96 1.44 36.33 10.70
CA ASP A 96 1.36 35.04 10.01
C ASP A 96 2.63 34.72 9.20
N LEU A 97 3.18 35.72 8.50
CA LEU A 97 4.42 35.56 7.74
C LEU A 97 5.62 35.24 8.66
N GLU A 98 5.79 36.01 9.74
CA GLU A 98 6.88 35.78 10.70
C GLU A 98 6.71 34.42 11.41
N ARG A 99 5.48 34.03 11.77
CA ARG A 99 5.20 32.70 12.33
C ARG A 99 5.67 31.60 11.37
N LYS A 100 5.32 31.66 10.09
CA LYS A 100 5.74 30.66 9.09
C LYS A 100 7.27 30.56 9.00
N LYS A 101 7.96 31.71 8.96
CA LYS A 101 9.42 31.79 8.93
C LYS A 101 10.08 31.17 10.17
N ARG A 102 9.52 31.42 11.35
CA ARG A 102 10.04 30.85 12.61
C ARG A 102 9.81 29.35 12.68
N ILE A 103 8.62 28.87 12.26
CA ILE A 103 8.33 27.43 12.19
C ILE A 103 9.34 26.72 11.28
N SER A 104 9.66 27.27 10.09
CA SER A 104 10.64 26.62 9.21
C SER A 104 12.05 26.51 9.81
N ASN A 105 12.40 27.42 10.72
CA ASN A 105 13.68 27.42 11.42
C ASN A 105 13.72 26.50 12.65
N GLU A 106 12.57 25.98 13.09
CA GLU A 106 12.42 25.12 14.27
C GLU A 106 11.91 23.72 13.86
N PRO A 107 12.82 22.77 13.53
CA PRO A 107 12.45 21.48 12.95
C PRO A 107 11.47 20.66 13.79
N TRP A 108 11.53 20.76 15.12
CA TRP A 108 10.65 19.99 15.98
C TRP A 108 9.23 20.56 16.01
N ILE A 109 9.05 21.88 15.83
CA ILE A 109 7.74 22.55 15.74
C ILE A 109 7.16 22.33 14.35
N SER A 110 7.96 22.43 13.29
CA SER A 110 7.50 22.19 11.93
C SER A 110 6.99 20.77 11.71
N ASN A 111 7.55 19.80 12.44
CA ASN A 111 7.09 18.40 12.42
C ASN A 111 5.87 18.13 13.31
N LEU A 112 5.47 19.05 14.19
CA LEU A 112 4.32 18.88 15.08
C LEU A 112 3.01 19.21 14.34
N THR A 113 1.99 18.35 14.46
CA THR A 113 0.69 18.61 13.80
C THR A 113 -0.27 19.34 14.74
N ILE A 114 -0.32 20.67 14.65
CA ILE A 114 -1.32 21.52 15.31
C ILE A 114 -2.30 22.06 14.27
N LYS A 115 -3.55 21.62 14.30
CA LYS A 115 -4.55 21.98 13.29
C LYS A 115 -5.96 22.12 13.87
N THR A 116 -6.84 22.77 13.11
CA THR A 116 -8.28 22.60 13.33
C THR A 116 -8.75 21.25 12.80
N PHE A 117 -9.92 20.78 13.22
CA PHE A 117 -10.51 19.56 12.67
C PHE A 117 -10.67 19.64 11.14
N HIS A 118 -11.22 20.75 10.63
CA HIS A 118 -11.38 20.98 9.20
C HIS A 118 -10.04 21.02 8.45
N SER A 119 -9.03 21.70 9.00
CA SER A 119 -7.69 21.75 8.40
C SER A 119 -7.01 20.38 8.37
N LEU A 120 -7.27 19.53 9.37
CA LEU A 120 -6.79 18.15 9.40
C LEU A 120 -7.49 17.31 8.33
N CYS A 121 -8.82 17.35 8.25
CA CYS A 121 -9.58 16.64 7.24
C CYS A 121 -9.19 17.06 5.83
N TYR A 122 -9.03 18.37 5.60
CA TYR A 122 -8.56 18.91 4.32
C TYR A 122 -7.20 18.31 3.92
N LYS A 123 -6.26 18.23 4.87
CA LYS A 123 -4.94 17.61 4.63
C LYS A 123 -5.06 16.10 4.35
N ILE A 124 -5.86 15.37 5.12
CA ILE A 124 -6.08 13.92 4.91
C ILE A 124 -6.66 13.64 3.52
N LEU A 125 -7.65 14.43 3.10
CA LEU A 125 -8.28 14.30 1.78
C LEU A 125 -7.29 14.62 0.65
N ARG A 126 -6.46 15.66 0.81
CA ARG A 126 -5.40 16.01 -0.15
C ARG A 126 -4.33 14.91 -0.25
N ASP A 127 -3.88 14.38 0.88
CA ASP A 127 -2.79 13.40 0.95
C ASP A 127 -3.24 11.99 0.53
N ASN A 128 -4.49 11.60 0.80
CA ASN A 128 -4.96 10.20 0.67
C ASN A 128 -6.24 10.02 -0.17
N GLY A 129 -6.88 11.09 -0.64
CA GLY A 129 -8.18 11.02 -1.34
C GLY A 129 -8.12 10.51 -2.78
N ASN A 130 -6.96 10.05 -3.25
CA ASN A 130 -6.63 9.86 -4.67
C ASN A 130 -7.10 8.53 -5.31
N PRO A 131 -8.21 7.92 -4.84
CA PRO A 131 -9.10 7.24 -5.79
C PRO A 131 -10.50 7.87 -5.86
N VAL A 132 -10.88 8.77 -4.94
CA VAL A 132 -12.27 9.25 -4.80
C VAL A 132 -12.44 10.70 -5.26
N PHE A 133 -11.44 11.57 -5.09
CA PHE A 133 -11.55 13.00 -5.40
C PHE A 133 -10.29 13.55 -6.07
N ASP A 134 -10.45 14.56 -6.91
CA ASP A 134 -9.32 15.33 -7.47
C ASP A 134 -8.52 15.96 -6.32
N ASN A 135 -7.25 15.60 -6.18
CA ASN A 135 -6.34 16.17 -5.17
C ASN A 135 -6.07 17.68 -5.38
N LYS A 136 -6.67 18.31 -6.39
CA LYS A 136 -6.69 19.77 -6.62
C LYS A 136 -8.01 20.44 -6.23
N PHE A 137 -8.91 19.76 -5.53
CA PHE A 137 -10.20 20.32 -5.13
C PHE A 137 -10.05 21.64 -4.36
N LYS A 138 -10.90 22.62 -4.72
CA LYS A 138 -10.97 23.92 -4.06
C LYS A 138 -12.08 23.91 -3.01
N LEU A 139 -11.85 24.59 -1.88
CA LEU A 139 -12.91 24.86 -0.92
C LEU A 139 -13.75 26.02 -1.47
N ILE A 140 -15.05 25.82 -1.58
CA ILE A 140 -15.99 26.88 -1.91
C ILE A 140 -16.41 27.52 -0.59
N THR A 141 -16.24 28.83 -0.47
CA THR A 141 -16.73 29.62 0.67
C THR A 141 -17.80 30.57 0.17
N ASP A 142 -18.91 30.69 0.90
CA ASP A 142 -20.05 31.55 0.51
C ASP A 142 -19.72 33.06 0.55
N ASN A 143 -18.60 33.44 1.17
CA ASN A 143 -18.15 34.83 1.25
C ASN A 143 -16.88 35.04 0.40
N THR A 144 -16.97 35.93 -0.59
CA THR A 144 -15.90 36.39 -1.49
C THR A 144 -14.82 37.27 -0.81
N ALA A 145 -14.72 37.24 0.52
CA ALA A 145 -13.87 38.18 1.29
C ALA A 145 -12.85 37.53 2.25
N GLU A 146 -12.71 36.19 2.27
CA GLU A 146 -11.61 35.53 3.00
C GLU A 146 -10.89 34.49 2.14
N ASP A 147 -10.47 34.92 0.94
CA ASP A 147 -9.44 34.27 0.11
C ASP A 147 -8.02 34.33 0.73
N VAL A 148 -7.93 34.43 2.06
CA VAL A 148 -6.66 34.68 2.77
C VAL A 148 -5.78 33.43 2.85
N ASP A 149 -6.34 32.23 2.65
CA ASP A 149 -5.57 30.96 2.66
C ASP A 149 -5.43 30.30 1.28
N LEU A 150 -6.09 30.85 0.24
CA LEU A 150 -6.07 30.31 -1.13
C LEU A 150 -4.94 30.88 -2.00
N LYS A 151 -4.20 31.89 -1.50
CA LYS A 151 -3.02 32.46 -2.18
C LYS A 151 -1.71 31.73 -1.87
N ASN A 152 -1.71 30.62 -1.12
CA ASN A 152 -0.56 29.72 -1.10
C ASN A 152 -0.59 28.84 -2.36
N HIS A 153 -0.28 29.43 -3.51
CA HIS A 153 0.09 28.68 -4.73
C HIS A 153 1.25 27.70 -4.46
N GLU A 154 1.99 27.89 -3.35
CA GLU A 154 3.05 27.02 -2.83
C GLU A 154 2.54 25.75 -2.12
N LEU A 155 1.24 25.65 -1.80
CA LEU A 155 0.62 24.44 -1.25
C LEU A 155 -0.12 23.61 -2.30
N ILE A 156 0.00 23.99 -3.59
CA ILE A 156 -0.15 23.00 -4.64
C ILE A 156 1.03 22.06 -4.43
N SER A 157 0.80 20.92 -3.75
CA SER A 157 1.73 19.82 -3.88
C SER A 157 1.82 19.56 -5.38
N VAL A 158 2.94 19.99 -5.99
CA VAL A 158 3.34 19.48 -7.29
C VAL A 158 3.13 17.99 -7.20
N GLU A 159 2.28 17.42 -8.06
CA GLU A 159 1.93 16.01 -8.00
C GLU A 159 3.23 15.24 -7.77
N LYS A 160 3.32 14.54 -6.65
CA LYS A 160 4.59 13.91 -6.29
C LYS A 160 4.91 12.95 -7.44
N PRO A 161 6.18 12.79 -7.86
CA PRO A 161 6.51 11.90 -8.96
C PRO A 161 5.92 10.48 -8.81
N LYS A 162 5.77 10.02 -7.57
CA LYS A 162 5.08 8.77 -7.21
C LYS A 162 3.60 8.75 -7.60
N GLU A 163 2.89 9.84 -7.37
CA GLU A 163 1.46 10.00 -7.67
C GLU A 163 1.24 10.01 -9.19
N ILE A 164 2.09 10.72 -9.93
CA ILE A 164 2.08 10.70 -11.40
C ILE A 164 2.33 9.27 -11.90
N LEU A 165 3.36 8.60 -11.37
CA LEU A 165 3.68 7.22 -11.75
C LEU A 165 2.53 6.27 -11.41
N GLY A 166 1.88 6.43 -10.26
CA GLY A 166 0.70 5.65 -9.88
C GLY A 166 -0.47 5.85 -10.85
N LYS A 167 -0.77 7.09 -11.25
CA LYS A 167 -1.80 7.38 -12.27
C LYS A 167 -1.44 6.76 -13.62
N MET A 168 -0.19 6.88 -14.06
CA MET A 168 0.29 6.25 -15.30
C MET A 168 0.20 4.72 -15.26
N LEU A 169 0.51 4.11 -14.11
CA LEU A 169 0.37 2.67 -13.89
C LEU A 169 -1.08 2.21 -14.07
N ILE A 170 -2.02 2.92 -13.45
CA ILE A 170 -3.46 2.61 -13.55
C ILE A 170 -3.93 2.74 -15.02
N LEU A 171 -3.48 3.78 -15.73
CA LEU A 171 -3.76 3.94 -17.16
C LEU A 171 -3.18 2.79 -18.00
N ALA A 172 -1.95 2.35 -17.72
CA ALA A 172 -1.34 1.21 -18.39
C ALA A 172 -2.09 -0.10 -18.10
N CYS A 173 -2.66 -0.25 -16.90
CA CYS A 173 -3.48 -1.39 -16.52
C CYS A 173 -4.84 -1.47 -17.23
N LYS A 174 -5.23 -0.46 -18.04
CA LYS A 174 -6.34 -0.61 -18.99
C LYS A 174 -6.04 -1.66 -20.06
N ASN A 175 -4.77 -1.96 -20.32
CA ASN A 175 -4.36 -3.06 -21.18
C ASN A 175 -4.33 -4.38 -20.38
N ARG A 176 -5.10 -5.38 -20.83
CA ARG A 176 -5.24 -6.70 -20.20
C ARG A 176 -3.90 -7.44 -20.05
N ASP A 177 -3.05 -7.41 -21.05
CA ASP A 177 -1.74 -8.09 -20.98
C ASP A 177 -0.83 -7.39 -19.98
N TYR A 178 -0.89 -6.06 -19.92
CA TYR A 178 -0.09 -5.28 -18.97
C TYR A 178 -0.50 -5.58 -17.53
N ILE A 179 -1.80 -5.53 -17.21
CA ILE A 179 -2.27 -5.80 -15.84
C ILE A 179 -1.93 -7.21 -15.37
N LEU A 180 -2.04 -8.22 -16.25
CA LEU A 180 -1.68 -9.61 -15.95
C LEU A 180 -0.17 -9.78 -15.73
N LYS A 181 0.67 -9.16 -16.57
CA LYS A 181 2.13 -9.18 -16.43
C LYS A 181 2.57 -8.48 -15.14
N LEU A 182 2.00 -7.31 -14.86
CA LEU A 182 2.25 -6.56 -13.63
C LEU A 182 1.86 -7.39 -12.41
N LYS A 183 0.66 -7.99 -12.42
CA LYS A 183 0.19 -8.83 -11.30
C LYS A 183 1.13 -10.01 -11.06
N ARG A 184 1.53 -10.72 -12.10
CA ARG A 184 2.48 -11.83 -12.01
C ARG A 184 3.81 -11.37 -11.41
N TYR A 185 4.35 -10.25 -11.89
CA TYR A 185 5.60 -9.67 -11.38
C TYR A 185 5.50 -9.30 -9.90
N ILE A 186 4.41 -8.64 -9.48
CA ILE A 186 4.18 -8.28 -8.07
C ILE A 186 4.12 -9.54 -7.20
N LEU A 187 3.40 -10.58 -7.64
CA LEU A 187 3.30 -11.83 -6.90
C LEU A 187 4.67 -12.53 -6.79
N ASP A 188 5.42 -12.64 -7.89
CA ASP A 188 6.71 -13.33 -7.86
C ASP A 188 7.76 -12.59 -7.02
N PHE A 189 7.91 -11.26 -7.20
CA PHE A 189 9.01 -10.51 -6.59
C PHE A 189 8.69 -9.92 -5.22
N TYR A 190 7.45 -9.52 -4.98
CA TYR A 190 7.08 -8.79 -3.75
C TYR A 190 6.29 -9.64 -2.77
N VAL A 191 5.73 -10.76 -3.22
CA VAL A 191 5.02 -11.73 -2.36
C VAL A 191 5.88 -12.98 -2.15
N ASP A 192 6.17 -13.74 -3.22
CA ASP A 192 6.78 -15.05 -3.11
C ASP A 192 8.29 -14.96 -2.83
N LYS A 193 9.06 -14.17 -3.58
CA LYS A 193 10.51 -13.99 -3.33
C LYS A 193 10.81 -13.49 -1.93
N VAL A 194 10.06 -12.50 -1.43
CA VAL A 194 10.24 -11.96 -0.07
C VAL A 194 9.94 -13.01 0.99
N ALA A 195 8.93 -13.87 0.76
CA ALA A 195 8.63 -14.98 1.66
C ALA A 195 9.76 -16.01 1.65
N ILE A 196 10.24 -16.41 0.47
CA ILE A 196 11.33 -17.37 0.29
C ILE A 196 12.63 -16.85 0.93
N GLU A 197 13.01 -15.58 0.72
CA GLU A 197 14.21 -15.00 1.34
C GLU A 197 14.13 -14.97 2.87
N ARG A 198 12.94 -14.81 3.44
CA ARG A 198 12.73 -14.92 4.89
C ARG A 198 12.87 -16.36 5.36
N GLU A 199 12.31 -17.33 4.64
CA GLU A 199 12.43 -18.76 4.97
C GLU A 199 13.88 -19.24 4.89
N ILE A 200 14.61 -18.88 3.83
CA ILE A 200 16.05 -19.18 3.66
C ILE A 200 16.87 -18.61 4.81
N LYS A 201 16.54 -17.40 5.29
CA LYS A 201 17.23 -16.78 6.44
C LYS A 201 16.88 -17.43 7.78
N LEU A 202 15.78 -18.16 7.86
CA LEU A 202 15.28 -18.71 9.13
C LEU A 202 15.75 -20.16 9.35
N TYR A 203 15.78 -21.07 8.36
CA TYR A 203 16.28 -22.44 8.56
C TYR A 203 16.77 -23.17 7.30
N THR A 204 17.81 -23.98 7.50
CA THR A 204 18.40 -25.02 6.62
C THR A 204 17.59 -26.34 6.57
N ASN A 205 16.28 -26.33 6.81
CA ASN A 205 15.44 -27.53 6.71
C ASN A 205 14.26 -27.28 5.76
N GLU A 206 14.11 -28.21 4.81
CA GLU A 206 13.04 -28.42 3.80
C GLU A 206 11.74 -27.63 4.00
N GLY A 207 11.76 -26.33 3.73
CA GLY A 207 10.54 -25.55 3.53
C GLY A 207 9.91 -25.94 2.19
N GLN A 208 8.65 -26.36 2.19
CA GLN A 208 7.89 -26.51 0.95
C GLN A 208 7.67 -25.12 0.34
N THR A 209 8.40 -24.83 -0.74
CA THR A 209 8.20 -23.60 -1.52
C THR A 209 6.79 -23.61 -2.12
N THR A 210 5.96 -22.67 -1.71
CA THR A 210 4.62 -22.48 -2.29
C THR A 210 4.62 -21.31 -3.26
N TYR A 211 3.77 -21.39 -4.27
CA TYR A 211 3.65 -20.39 -5.33
C TYR A 211 2.27 -19.74 -5.31
N THR A 212 2.18 -18.44 -5.60
CA THR A 212 0.89 -17.74 -5.65
C THR A 212 0.36 -17.66 -7.09
N THR A 213 -0.88 -18.10 -7.34
CA THR A 213 -1.55 -17.99 -8.64
C THR A 213 -2.06 -16.57 -8.90
N LEU A 214 -2.40 -16.24 -10.15
CA LEU A 214 -3.06 -14.98 -10.52
C LEU A 214 -4.40 -14.79 -9.81
N LYS A 215 -5.09 -15.87 -9.44
CA LYS A 215 -6.31 -15.83 -8.61
C LYS A 215 -6.01 -15.56 -7.12
N GLY A 216 -4.74 -15.67 -6.71
CA GLY A 216 -4.29 -15.44 -5.33
C GLY A 216 -4.31 -16.69 -4.44
N GLU A 217 -4.46 -17.88 -5.03
CA GLU A 217 -4.39 -19.16 -4.31
C GLU A 217 -2.94 -19.63 -4.17
N LYS A 218 -2.62 -20.41 -3.13
CA LYS A 218 -1.29 -21.01 -2.94
C LYS A 218 -1.28 -22.44 -3.49
N VAL A 219 -0.30 -22.73 -4.34
CA VAL A 219 -0.10 -24.05 -4.96
C VAL A 219 1.30 -24.58 -4.67
N LYS A 220 1.51 -25.88 -4.88
CA LYS A 220 2.69 -26.61 -4.41
C LYS A 220 3.85 -26.60 -5.40
N SER A 221 3.56 -26.33 -6.68
CA SER A 221 4.57 -26.35 -7.74
C SER A 221 4.40 -25.18 -8.72
N LYS A 222 5.48 -24.83 -9.42
CA LYS A 222 5.47 -23.84 -10.52
C LYS A 222 4.51 -24.30 -11.63
N SER A 223 4.48 -25.59 -11.93
CA SER A 223 3.65 -26.20 -12.96
C SER A 223 2.15 -26.13 -12.63
N GLU A 224 1.75 -26.40 -11.38
CA GLU A 224 0.39 -26.15 -10.92
C GLU A 224 0.00 -24.66 -11.02
N ARG A 225 0.91 -23.76 -10.68
CA ARG A 225 0.67 -22.31 -10.81
C ARG A 225 0.44 -21.94 -12.28
N ASP A 226 1.23 -22.48 -13.19
CA ASP A 226 1.14 -22.16 -14.61
C ASP A 226 -0.16 -22.71 -15.23
N ILE A 227 -0.63 -23.89 -14.80
CA ILE A 227 -1.97 -24.42 -15.13
C ILE A 227 -3.07 -23.48 -14.61
N ALA A 228 -3.00 -23.13 -13.33
CA ALA A 228 -3.97 -22.26 -12.67
C ALA A 228 -4.05 -20.87 -13.33
N ASP A 229 -2.90 -20.30 -13.67
CA ASP A 229 -2.76 -19.03 -14.36
C ASP A 229 -3.30 -19.11 -15.79
N TRP A 230 -3.09 -20.23 -16.49
CA TRP A 230 -3.66 -20.46 -17.82
C TRP A 230 -5.19 -20.49 -17.78
N LEU A 231 -5.77 -21.22 -16.81
CA LEU A 231 -7.22 -21.28 -16.61
C LEU A 231 -7.79 -19.90 -16.27
N TYR A 232 -7.12 -19.15 -15.39
CA TYR A 232 -7.48 -17.77 -15.05
C TYR A 232 -7.49 -16.83 -16.25
N ARG A 233 -6.42 -16.86 -17.07
CA ARG A 233 -6.28 -16.02 -18.27
C ARG A 233 -7.33 -16.33 -19.32
N HIS A 234 -7.82 -17.56 -19.37
CA HIS A 234 -8.89 -17.98 -20.26
C HIS A 234 -10.29 -17.83 -19.67
N ASN A 235 -10.42 -17.25 -18.47
CA ASN A 235 -11.69 -17.12 -17.79
C ASN A 235 -12.40 -18.49 -17.57
N ILE A 236 -11.59 -19.52 -17.28
CA ILE A 236 -12.08 -20.86 -16.99
C ILE A 236 -12.08 -21.03 -15.47
N LYS A 237 -13.26 -21.32 -14.91
CA LYS A 237 -13.44 -21.56 -13.49
C LYS A 237 -12.79 -22.88 -13.12
N TYR A 238 -12.06 -22.88 -12.01
CA TYR A 238 -11.47 -24.09 -11.45
C TYR A 238 -11.53 -24.09 -9.93
N VAL A 239 -11.43 -25.29 -9.37
CA VAL A 239 -11.25 -25.58 -7.95
C VAL A 239 -9.94 -26.34 -7.81
N TYR A 240 -8.97 -25.75 -7.11
CA TYR A 240 -7.70 -26.40 -6.79
C TYR A 240 -7.89 -27.38 -5.62
N GLU A 241 -7.28 -28.56 -5.70
CA GLU A 241 -7.29 -29.58 -4.64
C GLU A 241 -8.68 -29.97 -4.14
N LYS A 242 -9.64 -30.14 -5.06
CA LYS A 242 -11.02 -30.54 -4.71
C LYS A 242 -11.04 -31.94 -4.09
N VAL A 243 -11.16 -32.02 -2.78
CA VAL A 243 -11.37 -33.30 -2.08
C VAL A 243 -12.71 -33.88 -2.52
N THR A 244 -12.66 -35.08 -3.11
CA THR A 244 -13.85 -35.80 -3.52
C THR A 244 -13.77 -37.22 -2.98
N ASN A 245 -14.79 -37.61 -2.19
CA ASN A 245 -14.89 -38.96 -1.67
C ASN A 245 -15.51 -39.82 -2.76
N PHE A 246 -14.70 -40.70 -3.37
CA PHE A 246 -15.17 -41.63 -4.38
C PHE A 246 -15.29 -43.01 -3.77
N LYS A 247 -16.52 -43.43 -3.44
CA LYS A 247 -16.87 -44.78 -2.96
C LYS A 247 -15.86 -45.36 -1.95
N ASP A 248 -14.85 -46.08 -2.43
CA ASP A 248 -13.89 -46.89 -1.68
C ASP A 248 -12.46 -46.32 -1.60
N PHE A 249 -12.18 -45.14 -2.17
CA PHE A 249 -10.86 -44.50 -2.06
C PHE A 249 -10.94 -42.96 -2.02
N ASN A 250 -10.01 -42.35 -1.30
CA ASN A 250 -9.83 -40.91 -1.29
C ASN A 250 -8.94 -40.52 -2.47
N PHE A 251 -9.48 -39.70 -3.38
CA PHE A 251 -8.72 -39.15 -4.48
C PHE A 251 -8.79 -37.62 -4.48
N LYS A 252 -7.64 -37.00 -4.71
CA LYS A 252 -7.43 -35.56 -4.58
C LYS A 252 -6.75 -35.05 -5.86
N PRO A 253 -7.53 -34.73 -6.90
CA PRO A 253 -6.99 -34.17 -8.12
C PRO A 253 -6.44 -32.77 -7.86
N ASP A 254 -5.42 -32.38 -8.63
CA ASP A 254 -4.85 -31.03 -8.55
C ASP A 254 -5.89 -29.97 -8.94
N PHE A 255 -6.67 -30.20 -10.01
CA PHE A 255 -7.72 -29.27 -10.45
C PHE A 255 -9.03 -29.98 -10.81
N PHE A 256 -10.13 -29.31 -10.50
CA PHE A 256 -11.45 -29.61 -11.05
C PHE A 256 -11.97 -28.40 -11.84
N ILE A 257 -12.35 -28.62 -13.10
CA ILE A 257 -12.89 -27.62 -14.03
C ILE A 257 -14.39 -27.91 -14.21
N PRO A 258 -15.29 -27.18 -13.53
CA PRO A 258 -16.72 -27.50 -13.51
C PRO A 258 -17.37 -27.42 -14.89
N GLN A 259 -16.98 -26.44 -15.69
CA GLN A 259 -17.55 -26.16 -17.03
C GLN A 259 -17.28 -27.27 -18.04
N ALA A 260 -16.20 -28.03 -17.85
CA ALA A 260 -15.87 -29.20 -18.67
C ALA A 260 -16.22 -30.52 -17.95
N ASN A 261 -16.73 -30.44 -16.72
CA ASN A 261 -16.83 -31.56 -15.79
C ASN A 261 -15.56 -32.42 -15.77
N LEU A 262 -14.40 -31.75 -15.73
CA LEU A 262 -13.08 -32.35 -15.97
C LEU A 262 -12.24 -32.30 -14.69
N TYR A 263 -11.67 -33.44 -14.32
CA TYR A 263 -10.61 -33.52 -13.34
C TYR A 263 -9.25 -33.53 -14.04
N LEU A 264 -8.30 -32.76 -13.54
CA LEU A 264 -6.97 -32.62 -14.12
C LEU A 264 -5.93 -32.94 -13.04
N GLU A 265 -5.06 -33.91 -13.33
CA GLU A 265 -3.89 -34.27 -12.52
C GLU A 265 -2.63 -33.80 -13.24
N HIS A 266 -1.67 -33.25 -12.49
CA HIS A 266 -0.34 -32.92 -12.98
C HIS A 266 0.70 -33.87 -12.39
N VAL A 267 1.46 -34.52 -13.28
CA VAL A 267 2.40 -35.58 -12.95
C VAL A 267 3.82 -35.08 -13.16
N THR A 268 4.59 -35.05 -12.08
CA THR A 268 6.03 -34.74 -12.11
C THR A 268 6.83 -36.00 -12.43
N ASP A 269 7.97 -35.86 -13.10
CA ASP A 269 8.83 -36.98 -13.54
C ASP A 269 9.31 -37.92 -12.40
N LYS A 270 9.18 -37.49 -11.13
CA LYS A 270 9.55 -38.27 -9.94
C LYS A 270 8.41 -39.10 -9.34
N SER A 271 7.20 -39.02 -9.87
CA SER A 271 6.04 -39.71 -9.31
C SER A 271 5.79 -41.06 -10.01
N TYR A 272 6.05 -42.17 -9.31
CA TYR A 272 5.72 -43.52 -9.79
C TYR A 272 4.35 -43.98 -9.25
N LYS A 273 3.65 -44.73 -10.13
CA LYS A 273 2.33 -45.41 -10.01
C LYS A 273 1.09 -44.58 -10.39
N MET A 274 0.96 -44.26 -11.68
CA MET A 274 -0.25 -43.69 -12.32
C MET A 274 -1.28 -44.73 -12.76
N ALA A 275 -0.86 -45.99 -13.01
CA ALA A 275 -1.73 -47.01 -13.60
C ALA A 275 -2.97 -47.34 -12.75
N ASP A 276 -2.85 -47.27 -11.41
CA ASP A 276 -3.96 -47.58 -10.49
C ASP A 276 -4.93 -46.38 -10.35
N LYS A 277 -4.43 -45.14 -10.42
CA LYS A 277 -5.25 -43.92 -10.39
C LYS A 277 -6.05 -43.75 -11.68
N GLU A 278 -5.45 -44.01 -12.84
CA GLU A 278 -6.12 -43.87 -14.14
C GLU A 278 -7.26 -44.88 -14.32
N ARG A 279 -7.09 -46.12 -13.85
CA ARG A 279 -8.16 -47.14 -13.80
C ARG A 279 -9.36 -46.71 -12.95
N GLN A 280 -9.11 -46.11 -11.80
CA GLN A 280 -10.14 -45.61 -10.88
C GLN A 280 -11.05 -44.54 -11.50
N PHE A 281 -10.55 -43.73 -12.45
CA PHE A 281 -11.36 -42.74 -13.16
C PHE A 281 -12.25 -43.33 -14.24
N VAL A 282 -11.72 -44.30 -14.99
CA VAL A 282 -12.45 -45.00 -16.06
C VAL A 282 -13.60 -45.81 -15.45
N GLU A 283 -13.36 -46.51 -14.34
CA GLU A 283 -14.39 -47.27 -13.62
C GLU A 283 -15.45 -46.38 -12.94
N GLY A 284 -15.11 -45.13 -12.61
CA GLY A 284 -16.02 -44.14 -12.04
C GLY A 284 -16.86 -43.35 -13.04
N GLY A 285 -16.64 -43.53 -14.36
CA GLY A 285 -17.36 -42.81 -15.42
C GLY A 285 -17.15 -41.29 -15.42
N LYS A 286 -15.99 -40.81 -14.93
CA LYS A 286 -15.66 -39.38 -14.83
C LYS A 286 -14.61 -38.98 -15.87
N ASN A 287 -14.76 -37.78 -16.44
CA ASN A 287 -13.78 -37.22 -17.36
C ASN A 287 -12.53 -36.80 -16.57
N CYS A 288 -11.42 -37.47 -16.81
CA CYS A 288 -10.11 -37.12 -16.27
C CYS A 288 -9.12 -36.81 -17.41
N ALA A 289 -8.16 -35.93 -17.15
CA ALA A 289 -7.00 -35.71 -18.00
C ALA A 289 -5.75 -35.61 -17.14
N VAL A 290 -4.62 -36.06 -17.70
CA VAL A 290 -3.32 -36.02 -17.06
C VAL A 290 -2.40 -35.11 -17.88
N THR A 291 -1.66 -34.25 -17.19
CA THR A 291 -0.59 -33.43 -17.76
C THR A 291 0.74 -33.85 -17.16
N TYR A 292 1.81 -33.77 -17.95
CA TYR A 292 3.15 -34.21 -17.56
C TYR A 292 4.11 -33.03 -17.51
N GLU A 293 5.14 -33.11 -16.67
CA GLU A 293 6.18 -32.05 -16.60
C GLU A 293 6.81 -31.73 -17.96
N SER A 294 6.95 -32.74 -18.83
CA SER A 294 7.52 -32.60 -20.18
C SER A 294 6.82 -31.56 -21.06
N ILE A 295 5.51 -31.31 -20.85
CA ILE A 295 4.78 -30.30 -21.63
C ILE A 295 4.98 -28.88 -21.11
N MET A 296 5.48 -28.71 -19.87
CA MET A 296 5.65 -27.39 -19.22
C MET A 296 6.86 -26.62 -19.74
N ASN A 297 7.88 -27.34 -20.23
CA ASN A 297 9.13 -26.73 -20.71
C ASN A 297 8.99 -25.96 -22.03
N ASN A 298 7.85 -26.06 -22.71
CA ASN A 298 7.60 -25.37 -23.97
C ASN A 298 6.22 -24.71 -23.94
N SER A 299 6.19 -23.38 -23.89
CA SER A 299 4.96 -22.58 -23.81
C SER A 299 3.97 -22.88 -24.94
N ILE A 300 4.43 -23.16 -26.16
CA ILE A 300 3.54 -23.48 -27.29
C ILE A 300 2.90 -24.84 -27.06
N LEU A 301 3.71 -25.84 -26.72
CA LEU A 301 3.24 -27.19 -26.44
C LEU A 301 2.26 -27.21 -25.26
N PHE A 302 2.58 -26.51 -24.18
CA PHE A 302 1.71 -26.33 -23.02
C PHE A 302 0.36 -25.73 -23.42
N ASN A 303 0.37 -24.61 -24.14
CA ASN A 303 -0.87 -23.95 -24.56
C ASN A 303 -1.72 -24.86 -25.44
N LEU A 304 -1.14 -25.49 -26.47
CA LEU A 304 -1.86 -26.41 -27.36
C LEU A 304 -2.43 -27.62 -26.61
N ALA A 305 -1.67 -28.18 -25.66
CA ALA A 305 -2.14 -29.28 -24.82
C ALA A 305 -3.34 -28.85 -23.97
N MET A 306 -3.26 -27.69 -23.30
CA MET A 306 -4.34 -27.16 -22.47
C MET A 306 -5.59 -26.82 -23.28
N GLU A 307 -5.44 -26.26 -24.48
CA GLU A 307 -6.57 -26.01 -25.39
C GLU A 307 -7.27 -27.32 -25.78
N ARG A 308 -6.51 -28.35 -26.14
CA ARG A 308 -7.07 -29.65 -26.50
C ARG A 308 -7.74 -30.35 -25.32
N ILE A 309 -7.13 -30.31 -24.13
CA ILE A 309 -7.63 -30.99 -22.93
C ILE A 309 -8.87 -30.31 -22.38
N VAL A 310 -8.86 -28.97 -22.32
CA VAL A 310 -9.87 -28.19 -21.61
C VAL A 310 -10.88 -27.57 -22.57
N LYS A 311 -10.47 -26.69 -23.50
CA LYS A 311 -11.41 -25.96 -24.37
C LYS A 311 -12.21 -26.90 -25.25
N GLY A 312 -11.60 -27.97 -25.76
CA GLY A 312 -12.29 -29.01 -26.54
C GLY A 312 -13.41 -29.74 -25.81
N LYS A 313 -13.51 -29.60 -24.48
CA LYS A 313 -14.53 -30.24 -23.63
C LYS A 313 -15.51 -29.28 -22.97
N ILE A 314 -15.35 -27.96 -23.17
CA ILE A 314 -16.27 -26.97 -22.62
C ILE A 314 -17.43 -26.79 -23.60
N SER A 315 -18.66 -27.02 -23.13
CA SER A 315 -19.89 -26.87 -23.93
C SER A 315 -20.44 -25.44 -23.96
N GLU A 316 -20.00 -24.58 -23.03
CA GLU A 316 -20.43 -23.18 -22.90
C GLU A 316 -19.53 -22.24 -23.71
N GLU A 317 -20.08 -21.16 -24.27
CA GLU A 317 -19.26 -20.11 -24.88
C GLU A 317 -18.38 -19.44 -23.81
N ILE A 318 -17.08 -19.67 -23.88
CA ILE A 318 -16.11 -18.99 -23.01
C ILE A 318 -16.03 -17.54 -23.47
N THR A 319 -16.59 -16.63 -22.67
CA THR A 319 -16.43 -15.20 -22.90
C THR A 319 -14.95 -14.85 -22.67
N ALA A 320 -14.21 -14.71 -23.77
CA ALA A 320 -12.76 -14.53 -23.74
C ALA A 320 -12.32 -13.20 -23.09
N ASN A 321 -13.22 -12.22 -22.99
CA ASN A 321 -12.92 -10.87 -22.50
C ASN A 321 -13.75 -10.52 -21.26
N ILE A 322 -13.25 -10.91 -20.09
CA ILE A 322 -13.57 -10.17 -18.86
C ILE A 322 -12.69 -8.93 -18.81
N SER A 323 -13.30 -7.77 -18.60
CA SER A 323 -12.60 -6.54 -18.27
C SER A 323 -11.98 -6.71 -16.88
N LEU A 324 -10.65 -6.75 -16.80
CA LEU A 324 -9.93 -6.75 -15.53
C LEU A 324 -9.79 -5.31 -15.05
N SER A 325 -10.16 -5.03 -13.80
CA SER A 325 -9.93 -3.72 -13.20
C SER A 325 -8.70 -3.73 -12.29
N TYR A 326 -7.94 -2.64 -12.30
CA TYR A 326 -6.79 -2.49 -11.41
C TYR A 326 -7.18 -2.65 -9.94
N GLU A 327 -8.32 -2.07 -9.55
CA GLU A 327 -8.79 -2.10 -8.16
C GLU A 327 -9.10 -3.52 -7.70
N GLU A 328 -9.80 -4.33 -8.50
CA GLU A 328 -10.11 -5.71 -8.16
C GLU A 328 -8.86 -6.58 -8.12
N GLU A 329 -7.99 -6.46 -9.13
CA GLU A 329 -6.80 -7.30 -9.27
C GLU A 329 -5.76 -7.05 -8.17
N PHE A 330 -5.64 -5.79 -7.70
CA PHE A 330 -4.64 -5.37 -6.72
C PHE A 330 -5.20 -5.05 -5.33
N ASN A 331 -6.49 -5.32 -5.05
CA ASN A 331 -7.12 -5.01 -3.77
C ASN A 331 -6.32 -5.51 -2.55
N ARG A 332 -5.81 -6.74 -2.64
CA ARG A 332 -5.02 -7.37 -1.56
C ARG A 332 -3.53 -7.03 -1.58
N TYR A 333 -3.07 -6.29 -2.60
CA TYR A 333 -1.66 -6.08 -2.91
C TYR A 333 -1.25 -4.61 -3.00
N HIS A 334 -2.10 -3.66 -2.57
CA HIS A 334 -1.80 -2.22 -2.59
C HIS A 334 -0.42 -1.86 -2.02
N ASN A 335 -0.07 -2.43 -0.85
CA ASN A 335 1.24 -2.19 -0.22
C ASN A 335 2.40 -2.70 -1.09
N LYS A 336 2.20 -3.77 -1.85
CA LYS A 336 3.22 -4.35 -2.73
C LYS A 336 3.39 -3.54 -4.00
N VAL A 337 2.30 -3.02 -4.55
CA VAL A 337 2.36 -2.05 -5.65
C VAL A 337 3.02 -0.74 -5.19
N ASP A 338 2.80 -0.31 -3.95
CA ASP A 338 3.49 0.85 -3.37
C ASP A 338 5.01 0.66 -3.27
N GLU A 339 5.45 -0.52 -2.83
CA GLU A 339 6.87 -0.93 -2.82
C GLU A 339 7.45 -0.91 -4.25
N PHE A 340 6.71 -1.44 -5.23
CA PHE A 340 7.09 -1.40 -6.65
C PHE A 340 7.25 0.02 -7.18
N LEU A 341 6.29 0.92 -6.92
CA LEU A 341 6.37 2.32 -7.35
C LEU A 341 7.58 3.03 -6.73
N LYS A 342 7.88 2.79 -5.44
CA LYS A 342 9.07 3.32 -4.77
C LYS A 342 10.36 2.81 -5.43
N MET A 343 10.42 1.53 -5.77
CA MET A 343 11.58 0.96 -6.45
C MET A 343 11.78 1.56 -7.84
N THR A 344 10.71 1.68 -8.63
CA THR A 344 10.75 2.29 -9.95
C THR A 344 11.23 3.74 -9.91
N MET A 345 10.78 4.53 -8.92
CA MET A 345 11.28 5.90 -8.72
C MET A 345 12.76 5.95 -8.33
N ARG A 346 13.21 5.01 -7.48
CA ARG A 346 14.62 4.91 -7.10
C ARG A 346 15.48 4.60 -8.31
N LEU A 347 15.07 3.62 -9.13
CA LEU A 347 15.74 3.31 -10.40
C LEU A 347 15.77 4.54 -11.29
N GLN A 348 14.65 5.23 -11.51
CA GLN A 348 14.59 6.46 -12.30
C GLN A 348 15.58 7.53 -11.81
N SER A 349 15.76 7.65 -10.51
CA SER A 349 16.68 8.61 -9.90
C SER A 349 18.14 8.19 -10.10
N MET A 350 18.46 6.89 -10.01
CA MET A 350 19.79 6.37 -10.33
C MET A 350 20.14 6.61 -11.79
N ILE A 351 19.20 6.36 -12.70
CA ILE A 351 19.37 6.54 -14.15
C ILE A 351 19.70 7.99 -14.50
N LYS A 352 18.96 8.94 -13.93
CA LYS A 352 19.21 10.38 -14.12
C LYS A 352 20.53 10.85 -13.54
N GLY A 353 21.06 10.15 -12.53
CA GLY A 353 22.35 10.46 -11.91
C GLY A 353 23.55 9.88 -12.66
N GLU A 354 23.34 8.82 -13.44
CA GLU A 354 24.40 8.06 -14.12
C GLU A 354 24.41 8.22 -15.66
N ASP A 355 23.53 9.07 -16.21
CA ASP A 355 23.39 9.33 -17.66
C ASP A 355 23.21 8.04 -18.50
N LEU A 356 22.52 7.05 -17.92
CA LEU A 356 22.24 5.77 -18.55
C LEU A 356 21.06 5.90 -19.53
N ASP A 357 21.25 5.37 -20.74
CA ASP A 357 20.27 5.41 -21.82
C ASP A 357 18.99 4.61 -21.51
N LEU A 358 17.84 5.15 -21.91
CA LEU A 358 16.51 4.59 -21.64
C LEU A 358 16.33 3.21 -22.32
N ASP A 359 16.99 2.99 -23.45
CA ASP A 359 16.95 1.72 -24.19
C ASP A 359 17.74 0.61 -23.48
N MET A 360 18.82 0.97 -22.78
CA MET A 360 19.59 0.04 -21.95
C MET A 360 18.74 -0.51 -20.78
N LEU A 361 17.74 0.25 -20.33
CA LEU A 361 16.81 -0.13 -19.26
C LEU A 361 15.60 -0.92 -19.73
N LEU A 362 15.05 -0.62 -20.90
CA LEU A 362 14.06 -1.51 -21.52
C LEU A 362 14.66 -2.91 -21.69
N TRP A 363 15.95 -2.97 -22.03
CA TRP A 363 16.72 -4.20 -22.10
C TRP A 363 16.94 -4.85 -20.71
N ILE A 364 17.31 -4.10 -19.66
CA ILE A 364 17.45 -4.63 -18.29
C ILE A 364 16.11 -5.05 -17.67
N ASN A 365 15.03 -4.30 -17.93
CA ASN A 365 13.70 -4.58 -17.40
C ASN A 365 13.03 -5.74 -18.19
N GLN A 366 13.29 -5.85 -19.50
CA GLN A 366 13.01 -7.09 -20.25
C GLN A 366 13.86 -8.25 -19.75
N LEU A 367 15.14 -8.09 -19.44
CA LEU A 367 15.96 -9.14 -18.82
C LEU A 367 15.40 -9.57 -17.45
N MET A 368 14.97 -8.62 -16.62
CA MET A 368 14.34 -8.89 -15.33
C MET A 368 12.97 -9.56 -15.47
N MET A 369 12.19 -9.23 -16.52
CA MET A 369 10.92 -9.90 -16.81
C MET A 369 11.10 -11.26 -17.52
N CYS A 370 12.15 -11.42 -18.34
CA CYS A 370 12.47 -12.65 -19.07
C CYS A 370 13.18 -13.70 -18.19
N HIS A 371 13.96 -13.31 -17.18
CA HIS A 371 14.56 -14.26 -16.23
C HIS A 371 13.56 -14.90 -15.26
N SER A 372 12.29 -14.48 -15.30
CA SER A 372 11.16 -15.22 -14.70
C SER A 372 10.58 -16.32 -15.62
N PHE A 373 11.05 -16.40 -16.89
CA PHE A 373 10.62 -17.32 -17.95
C PHE A 373 11.80 -18.11 -18.55
N GLN A 374 12.72 -18.54 -17.69
CA GLN A 374 13.44 -19.80 -17.86
C GLN A 374 13.10 -20.68 -16.66
#